data_AF-A0A9E2M2A5-F1
#
_entry.id   AF-A0A9E2M2A5-F1
#
_cell.length_a   1.000
_cell.length_b   1.000
_cell.length_c   1.000
_cell.angle_alpha   90.00
_cell.angle_beta   90.00
_cell.angle_gamma   90.00
#
_symmetry.space_group_name_H-M   'P 1'
#
loop_
_entity.id
_entity.type
_entity.pdbx_description
1 polymer ?
#
loop_
_entity_poly.entity_id
_entity_poly.type
_entity_poly.pdbx_seq_one_letter_code
_entity_poly.pdbx_strand_id
1 'polypeptide(L)'
;MINIYNAKGITVGFRKRPFLFSAIVGQEKLKTAYLANIVNPGIGGLLISGPKGTGKSTVVHSITTVLPDYDAVEDCDFNCDPDRPDRFCTLCHERSDD
;
A
#
# COMPACT_ATOMS: atom_id res chain seq x y z
N MET A 1 -19.84 -7.43 16.13
CA MET A 1 -18.73 -6.54 16.63
C MET A 1 -17.48 -6.78 15.78
N ILE A 2 -16.94 -5.76 15.11
CA ILE A 2 -15.75 -5.89 14.28
C ILE A 2 -14.48 -5.68 15.12
N ASN A 3 -13.54 -6.62 15.06
CA ASN A 3 -12.21 -6.43 15.61
C ASN A 3 -11.34 -5.60 14.67
N ILE A 4 -10.52 -4.73 15.25
CA ILE A 4 -9.60 -3.84 14.55
C ILE A 4 -8.18 -4.27 14.89
N TYR A 5 -7.33 -4.37 13.86
CA TYR A 5 -5.90 -4.56 14.03
C TYR A 5 -5.15 -3.39 13.40
N ASN A 6 -4.06 -2.97 14.06
CA ASN A 6 -3.16 -1.95 13.52
C ASN A 6 -2.25 -2.59 12.46
N ALA A 7 -2.64 -2.45 11.20
CA ALA A 7 -1.87 -2.93 10.07
C ALA A 7 -0.59 -2.10 9.94
N LYS A 8 0.55 -2.76 10.16
CA LYS A 8 1.84 -2.19 9.75
C LYS A 8 1.84 -2.06 8.24
N GLY A 9 2.25 -0.90 7.73
CA GLY A 9 2.11 -0.53 6.32
C GLY A 9 2.37 -1.68 5.34
N ILE A 10 1.49 -1.84 4.34
CA ILE A 10 1.46 -2.87 3.27
C ILE A 10 2.53 -3.97 3.47
N THR A 11 2.29 -4.94 4.34
CA THR A 11 3.19 -6.10 4.51
C THR A 11 2.99 -7.08 3.36
N VAL A 12 3.52 -6.75 2.18
CA VAL A 12 3.69 -7.74 1.11
C VAL A 12 4.70 -8.75 1.63
N GLY A 13 4.28 -10.01 1.77
CA GLY A 13 5.00 -11.10 2.46
C GLY A 13 6.40 -11.42 1.94
N PHE A 14 7.37 -10.54 2.20
CA PHE A 14 8.78 -10.78 2.00
C PHE A 14 9.53 -10.52 3.29
N ARG A 15 10.02 -11.62 3.88
CA ARG A 15 10.92 -11.69 5.05
C ARG A 15 12.32 -11.08 4.77
N LYS A 16 12.45 -10.19 3.78
CA LYS A 16 13.68 -9.49 3.40
C LYS A 16 13.52 -8.02 3.77
N ARG A 17 14.54 -7.46 4.45
CA ARG A 17 14.66 -6.02 4.72
C ARG A 17 14.31 -5.24 3.45
N PRO A 18 13.27 -4.37 3.46
CA PRO A 18 12.88 -3.66 2.26
C PRO A 18 14.02 -2.73 1.82
N PHE A 19 14.22 -2.61 0.51
CA PHE A 19 15.19 -1.67 -0.03
C PHE A 19 14.67 -0.24 0.22
N LEU A 20 15.53 0.68 0.66
CA LEU A 20 15.10 2.06 0.99
C LEU A 20 14.83 2.86 -0.29
N PHE A 21 13.72 3.61 -0.32
CA PHE A 21 13.37 4.46 -1.46
C PHE A 21 14.45 5.49 -1.79
N SER A 22 15.08 6.06 -0.75
CA SER A 22 16.18 7.03 -0.87
C SER A 22 17.47 6.44 -1.46
N ALA A 23 17.69 5.13 -1.34
CA ALA A 23 18.88 4.46 -1.85
C ALA A 23 18.81 4.15 -3.36
N ILE A 24 17.68 4.43 -4.01
CA ILE A 24 17.49 4.19 -5.45
C ILE A 24 18.21 5.29 -6.22
N VAL A 25 19.16 4.90 -7.08
CA VAL A 25 19.91 5.85 -7.90
C VAL A 25 19.18 6.12 -9.22
N GLY A 26 19.05 7.41 -9.57
CA GLY A 26 18.38 7.87 -10.79
C GLY A 26 16.87 7.64 -10.77
N GLN A 27 16.26 7.53 -11.96
CA GLN A 27 14.82 7.34 -12.14
C GLN A 27 13.97 8.49 -11.57
N GLU A 28 14.47 9.72 -11.63
CA GLU A 28 13.85 10.90 -10.99
C GLU A 28 12.41 11.15 -11.44
N LYS A 29 12.10 10.94 -12.73
CA LYS A 29 10.73 11.02 -13.24
C LYS A 29 9.81 9.98 -12.59
N LEU A 30 10.28 8.75 -12.44
CA LEU A 30 9.51 7.68 -11.80
C LEU A 30 9.29 7.97 -10.31
N LYS A 31 10.35 8.35 -9.59
CA LYS A 31 10.26 8.72 -8.17
C LYS A 31 9.25 9.84 -7.94
N THR A 32 9.32 10.89 -8.76
CA THR A 32 8.41 12.04 -8.66
C THR A 32 6.96 11.63 -8.92
N ALA A 33 6.71 10.89 -10.00
CA ALA A 33 5.37 10.40 -10.32
C ALA A 33 4.82 9.47 -9.24
N TYR A 34 5.68 8.62 -8.67
CA TYR A 34 5.29 7.69 -7.61
C TYR A 34 4.96 8.41 -6.30
N LEU A 35 5.78 9.37 -5.86
CA LEU A 35 5.49 10.19 -4.69
C LEU A 35 4.21 11.02 -4.89
N ALA A 36 4.02 11.61 -6.06
CA ALA A 36 2.81 12.37 -6.37
C ALA A 36 1.55 11.48 -6.27
N ASN A 37 1.63 10.25 -6.79
CA ASN A 37 0.52 9.29 -6.72
C ASN A 37 0.17 8.87 -5.29
N ILE A 38 1.18 8.70 -4.44
CA ILE A 38 0.98 8.35 -3.02
C ILE A 38 0.33 9.51 -2.26
N VAL A 39 0.77 10.74 -2.52
CA VAL A 39 0.20 11.94 -1.87
C VAL A 39 -1.23 12.21 -2.32
N ASN A 40 -1.53 12.00 -3.62
CA ASN A 40 -2.85 12.21 -4.17
C ASN A 40 -3.30 10.99 -4.99
N PRO A 41 -4.03 10.04 -4.37
CA PRO A 41 -4.59 8.88 -5.05
C PRO A 41 -5.58 9.25 -6.19
N GLY A 42 -6.12 10.48 -6.20
CA GLY A 42 -7.02 10.97 -7.25
C GLY A 42 -6.34 11.14 -8.61
N ILE A 43 -5.01 11.12 -8.67
CA ILE A 43 -4.24 11.10 -9.93
C ILE A 43 -4.51 9.79 -10.71
N GLY A 44 -4.97 8.74 -10.04
CA GLY A 44 -5.26 7.43 -10.65
C GLY A 44 -4.12 6.44 -10.46
N GLY A 45 -3.78 5.70 -11.52
CA GLY A 45 -2.72 4.67 -11.49
C GLY A 45 -1.44 5.10 -12.19
N LEU A 46 -0.30 4.51 -11.79
CA LEU A 46 1.01 4.73 -12.41
C LEU A 46 1.44 3.50 -13.23
N LEU A 47 1.61 3.66 -14.55
CA LEU A 47 2.17 2.61 -15.40
C LEU A 47 3.70 2.73 -15.47
N ILE A 48 4.40 1.73 -14.91
CA ILE A 48 5.88 1.69 -14.90
C ILE A 48 6.36 0.64 -15.90
N SER A 49 6.93 1.07 -17.01
CA SER A 49 7.45 0.18 -18.06
C SER A 49 8.96 0.36 -18.29
N GLY A 50 9.61 -0.67 -18.84
CA GLY A 50 11.05 -0.63 -19.18
C GLY A 50 11.73 -2.00 -19.15
N PRO A 51 13.02 -2.07 -19.51
CA PRO A 51 13.78 -3.33 -19.61
C PRO A 51 13.81 -4.17 -18.33
N LYS A 52 14.01 -5.47 -18.45
CA LYS A 52 14.23 -6.35 -17.27
C LYS A 52 15.48 -5.88 -16.52
N GLY A 53 15.46 -5.99 -15.18
CA GLY A 53 16.61 -5.62 -14.33
C GLY A 53 16.73 -4.14 -13.94
N THR A 54 15.81 -3.26 -14.36
CA THR A 54 15.86 -1.82 -14.03
C THR A 54 15.32 -1.45 -12.65
N GLY A 55 14.95 -2.42 -11.81
CA GLY A 55 14.47 -2.15 -10.45
C GLY A 55 13.07 -1.55 -10.33
N LYS A 56 12.21 -1.64 -11.36
CA LYS A 56 10.82 -1.13 -11.33
C LYS A 56 10.03 -1.63 -10.11
N SER A 57 10.02 -2.95 -9.90
CA SER A 57 9.35 -3.57 -8.76
C SER A 57 10.01 -3.15 -7.45
N THR A 58 11.34 -2.98 -7.43
CA THR A 58 12.07 -2.50 -6.25
C THR A 58 11.62 -1.10 -5.82
N VAL A 59 11.44 -0.17 -6.78
CA VAL A 59 10.95 1.19 -6.51
C VAL A 59 9.57 1.13 -5.84
N VAL A 60 8.64 0.36 -6.41
CA VAL A 60 7.27 0.24 -5.88
C VAL A 60 7.27 -0.31 -4.45
N HIS A 61 8.08 -1.32 -4.15
CA HIS A 61 8.09 -1.92 -2.81
C HIS A 61 8.90 -1.12 -1.79
N SER A 62 9.75 -0.17 -2.22
CA SER A 62 10.67 0.53 -1.31
C SER A 62 10.00 1.51 -0.36
N ILE A 63 8.78 1.97 -0.69
CA ILE A 63 8.05 2.96 0.14
C ILE A 63 7.38 2.35 1.38
N THR A 64 7.26 1.01 1.44
CA THR A 64 6.69 0.33 2.62
C THR A 64 7.46 0.63 3.91
N THR A 65 8.71 1.08 3.79
CA THR A 65 9.54 1.53 4.93
C THR A 65 9.18 2.90 5.48
N VAL A 66 8.41 3.70 4.74
CA VAL A 66 8.11 5.11 5.04
C VAL A 66 6.62 5.33 5.31
N LEU A 67 5.74 4.48 4.76
CA LEU A 67 4.31 4.61 4.98
C LEU A 67 3.96 4.41 6.46
N PRO A 68 3.03 5.21 7.02
CA PRO A 68 2.58 5.03 8.38
C PRO A 68 1.81 3.72 8.52
N ASP A 69 1.75 3.24 9.76
CA ASP A 69 0.80 2.20 10.13
C ASP A 69 -0.64 2.74 9.97
N TYR A 70 -1.58 1.87 9.65
CA TYR A 70 -2.99 2.22 9.48
C TYR A 70 -3.88 1.15 10.08
N ASP A 71 -5.08 1.52 10.48
CA ASP A 71 -6.03 0.56 11.06
C ASP A 71 -6.79 -0.17 9.96
N ALA A 72 -6.98 -1.47 10.16
CA ALA A 72 -7.72 -2.33 9.24
C ALA A 72 -8.61 -3.28 10.02
N VAL A 73 -9.73 -3.67 9.39
CA VAL A 73 -10.59 -4.74 9.91
C VAL A 73 -9.82 -6.05 9.97
N GLU A 74 -9.84 -6.72 11.13
CA GLU A 74 -9.20 -8.01 11.35
C GLU A 74 -9.81 -9.10 10.43
N ASP A 75 -8.98 -10.01 9.93
CA ASP A 75 -9.36 -11.07 8.99
C ASP A 75 -10.09 -10.56 7.73
N CYS A 76 -9.70 -9.39 7.23
CA CYS A 76 -10.16 -8.83 5.95
C CYS A 76 -9.03 -8.84 4.92
N ASP A 77 -9.17 -9.66 3.87
CA ASP A 77 -8.22 -9.72 2.74
C ASP A 77 -8.06 -8.39 2.00
N PHE A 78 -9.04 -7.50 2.13
CA PHE A 78 -9.07 -6.19 1.47
C PHE A 78 -8.55 -5.05 2.35
N ASN A 79 -8.21 -5.31 3.61
CA ASN A 79 -7.81 -4.30 4.60
C ASN A 79 -8.80 -3.11 4.65
N CYS A 80 -10.10 -3.40 4.83
CA CYS A 80 -11.11 -2.35 4.96
C CYS A 80 -10.77 -1.41 6.12
N ASP A 81 -10.94 -0.10 5.87
CA ASP A 81 -10.73 0.95 6.85
C ASP A 81 -11.92 0.97 7.84
N PRO A 82 -11.70 0.70 9.15
CA PRO A 82 -12.77 0.62 10.14
C PRO A 82 -13.53 1.94 10.34
N ASP A 83 -12.93 3.08 10.02
CA ASP A 83 -13.57 4.41 10.10
C ASP A 83 -14.44 4.72 8.87
N ARG A 84 -14.44 3.83 7.87
CA ARG A 84 -15.19 3.96 6.60
C ARG A 84 -16.10 2.75 6.37
N PRO A 85 -17.14 2.53 7.21
CA PRO A 85 -18.08 1.44 7.03
C PRO A 85 -18.86 1.53 5.71
N ASP A 86 -18.97 2.71 5.10
CA ASP A 86 -19.54 2.91 3.76
C ASP A 86 -18.73 2.23 2.65
N ARG A 87 -17.48 1.84 2.93
CA ARG A 87 -16.54 1.21 1.99
C ARG A 87 -16.16 -0.21 2.38
N PHE A 88 -16.89 -0.82 3.30
CA PHE A 88 -16.64 -2.20 3.65
C PHE A 88 -16.81 -3.10 2.43
N CYS A 89 -15.96 -4.13 2.36
CA CYS A 89 -16.18 -5.22 1.43
C CYS A 89 -17.44 -5.99 1.86
N THR A 90 -17.99 -6.79 0.96
CA THR A 90 -19.21 -7.58 1.23
C THR A 90 -19.12 -8.39 2.51
N LEU A 91 -17.97 -9.02 2.77
CA LEU A 91 -17.74 -9.84 3.97
C LEU A 91 -17.70 -9.01 5.26
N CYS A 92 -17.14 -7.80 5.22
CA CYS A 92 -17.09 -6.93 6.39
C CYS A 92 -18.47 -6.32 6.69
N HIS A 93 -19.28 -6.05 5.66
CA HIS A 93 -20.67 -5.63 5.84
C HIS A 93 -21.50 -6.72 6.52
N GLU A 94 -21.45 -7.96 6.02
CA GLU A 94 -22.18 -9.09 6.62
C GLU A 94 -21.81 -9.30 8.10
N ARG A 95 -20.52 -9.21 8.45
CA ARG A 95 -20.04 -9.32 9.85
C ARG A 95 -20.44 -8.14 10.74
N SER A 96 -20.80 -7.00 10.16
CA SER A 96 -21.19 -5.79 10.91
C SER A 96 -22.66 -5.78 11.30
N ASP A 97 -23.49 -6.51 10.56
CA ASP A 97 -24.93 -6.65 10.79
C ASP A 97 -25.25 -7.70 11.89
N ASP A 98 -24.27 -8.55 12.23
CA ASP A 98 -24.28 -9.54 13.33
C ASP A 98 -23.68 -9.00 14.66
#